data_AF-A0AA38FXJ3-F1
#
_entry.id   AF-A0AA38FXJ3-F1
#
_cell.length_a   1.000
_cell.length_b   1.000
_cell.length_c   1.000
_cell.angle_alpha   90.00
_cell.angle_beta   90.00
_cell.angle_gamma   90.00
#
_symmetry.space_group_name_H-M   'P 1'
#
loop_
_entity.id
_entity.type
_entity.pdbx_description
1 polymer ?
#
loop_
_entity_poly.entity_id
_entity_poly.type
_entity_poly.pdbx_seq_one_letter_code
_entity_poly.pdbx_strand_id
1 'polypeptide(L)'
;STLLMNMSNTVRLALHGKARKGICAAGANLSGNSSDIATKEKGLEVIHRKIQELTKHQSVGAFQSLPMVIPSKDILYSAVRKAKMVRPTKGILNIAKRERNRGAKQLDALMKELAVPLRNYVEKFPSNQDLHPYEQSLIEFTLGKGKYEEVLREVDLLRRKITTTGKQHASLCAK
;
A
#
# COMPACT_ATOMS: atom_id res chain seq x y z
N SER A 1 -13.66 48.32 -20.18
CA SER A 1 -12.65 48.53 -19.13
C SER A 1 -13.34 48.92 -17.84
N THR A 2 -12.75 48.53 -16.70
CA THR A 2 -13.13 48.84 -15.29
C THR A 2 -14.48 48.27 -14.82
N LEU A 3 -14.52 47.18 -14.05
CA LEU A 3 -14.15 47.01 -12.62
C LEU A 3 -15.21 47.61 -11.69
N LEU A 4 -16.07 46.74 -11.15
CA LEU A 4 -17.02 46.87 -10.03
C LEU A 4 -17.71 45.48 -9.95
N MET A 5 -18.01 44.84 -8.82
CA MET A 5 -17.74 45.05 -7.41
C MET A 5 -18.38 43.83 -6.69
N ASN A 6 -18.08 43.67 -5.39
CA ASN A 6 -18.92 43.03 -4.38
C ASN A 6 -18.82 41.51 -4.19
N MET A 7 -17.88 41.12 -3.32
CA MET A 7 -18.11 40.05 -2.36
C MET A 7 -18.91 40.61 -1.18
N SER A 8 -20.14 40.13 -0.99
CA SER A 8 -21.00 40.37 0.18
C SER A 8 -20.96 39.11 1.06
N ASN A 9 -20.45 39.23 2.28
CA ASN A 9 -21.18 39.41 3.55
C ASN A 9 -21.61 38.08 4.19
N THR A 10 -21.03 37.72 5.35
CA THR A 10 -21.56 37.99 6.72
C THR A 10 -22.57 36.92 7.13
N VAL A 11 -22.37 36.20 8.25
CA VAL A 11 -22.99 36.39 9.58
C VAL A 11 -22.29 35.37 10.51
N ARG A 12 -21.55 35.74 11.57
CA ARG A 12 -21.88 36.39 12.88
C ARG A 12 -22.47 35.40 13.89
N LEU A 13 -21.83 35.28 15.05
CA LEU A 13 -22.36 35.26 16.44
C LEU A 13 -21.22 34.81 17.40
N ALA A 14 -20.68 35.69 18.26
CA ALA A 14 -21.20 36.06 19.61
C ALA A 14 -20.84 34.97 20.65
N LEU A 15 -20.33 35.21 21.87
CA LEU A 15 -20.29 36.37 22.76
C LEU A 15 -19.26 36.15 23.88
N HIS A 16 -18.91 37.28 24.51
CA HIS A 16 -18.16 37.47 25.74
C HIS A 16 -18.65 36.68 26.96
N GLY A 17 -17.71 36.31 27.83
CA GLY A 17 -17.96 35.97 29.24
C GLY A 17 -16.71 36.23 30.09
N LYS A 18 -16.64 37.40 30.72
CA LYS A 18 -15.56 37.82 31.63
C LYS A 18 -16.15 37.85 33.04
N ALA A 19 -15.66 37.01 33.95
CA ALA A 19 -16.01 37.07 35.38
C ALA A 19 -14.73 36.97 36.23
N ARG A 20 -14.53 37.97 37.09
CA ARG A 20 -13.51 38.05 38.14
C ARG A 20 -14.11 37.67 39.49
N LYS A 21 -13.30 37.01 40.32
CA LYS A 21 -13.23 36.94 41.82
C LYS A 21 -12.74 35.52 42.15
N GLY A 22 -11.61 35.27 42.80
CA GLY A 22 -11.00 35.98 43.91
C GLY A 22 -11.32 35.21 45.20
N ILE A 23 -10.55 34.16 45.51
CA ILE A 23 -10.49 33.54 46.85
C ILE A 23 -9.06 33.03 47.07
N CYS A 24 -8.41 33.56 48.10
CA CYS A 24 -7.21 33.00 48.72
C CYS A 24 -7.61 31.81 49.60
N ALA A 25 -6.92 30.67 49.50
CA ALA A 25 -6.86 29.68 50.58
C ALA A 25 -5.66 28.73 50.41
N ALA A 26 -4.83 28.74 51.45
CA ALA A 26 -4.04 27.64 51.99
C ALA A 26 -3.30 26.69 51.03
N GLY A 27 -1.97 26.82 51.01
CA GLY A 27 -1.08 25.73 50.63
C GLY A 27 -1.28 24.52 51.54
N ALA A 28 -1.83 23.45 50.99
CA ALA A 28 -1.68 22.11 51.52
C ALA A 28 -0.55 21.44 50.74
N ASN A 29 0.58 21.25 51.41
CA ASN A 29 1.63 20.34 50.96
C ASN A 29 1.04 18.93 50.84
N LEU A 30 0.97 18.41 49.62
CA LEU A 30 0.91 16.98 49.36
C LEU A 30 2.18 16.61 48.59
N SER A 31 3.21 16.26 49.38
CA SER A 31 4.37 15.52 48.92
C SER A 31 3.90 14.16 48.39
N GLY A 32 3.62 14.11 47.09
CA GLY A 32 3.40 12.88 46.34
C GLY A 32 4.71 12.48 45.65
N ASN A 33 5.25 11.32 46.01
CA ASN A 33 6.48 10.77 45.47
C ASN A 33 6.45 10.70 43.93
N SER A 34 7.42 11.35 43.27
CA SER A 34 7.56 11.41 41.81
C SER A 34 7.99 10.08 41.17
N SER A 35 8.38 9.08 41.97
CA SER A 35 8.83 7.77 41.49
C SER A 35 7.70 6.81 41.11
N ASP A 36 6.47 7.02 41.58
CA ASP A 36 5.34 6.09 41.39
C ASP A 36 4.51 6.41 40.13
N ILE A 37 4.71 7.59 39.54
CA ILE A 37 4.02 8.02 38.31
C ILE A 37 4.75 7.44 37.08
N ALA A 38 6.08 7.44 37.08
CA ALA A 38 6.91 6.95 35.98
C ALA A 38 6.81 5.41 35.75
N THR A 39 6.46 4.64 36.78
CA THR A 39 6.21 3.18 36.66
C THR A 39 4.80 2.87 36.13
N LYS A 40 3.80 3.71 36.44
CA LYS A 40 2.43 3.59 35.90
C LYS A 40 2.33 3.98 34.42
N GLU A 41 3.06 5.00 33.99
CA GLU A 41 3.11 5.43 32.58
C GLU A 41 3.67 4.33 31.66
N LYS A 42 4.75 3.64 32.09
CA LYS A 42 5.33 2.50 31.33
C LYS A 42 4.37 1.31 31.24
N GLY A 43 3.58 1.04 32.28
CA GLY A 43 2.56 -0.02 32.25
C GLY A 43 1.41 0.27 31.29
N LEU A 44 0.97 1.53 31.22
CA LEU A 44 -0.08 1.98 30.31
C LEU A 44 0.34 1.92 28.83
N GLU A 45 1.60 2.23 28.50
CA GLU A 45 2.13 2.08 27.13
C GLU A 45 2.18 0.61 26.70
N VAL A 46 2.56 -0.30 27.59
CA VAL A 46 2.59 -1.75 27.32
C VAL A 46 1.17 -2.29 27.12
N ILE A 47 0.21 -1.86 27.94
CA ILE A 47 -1.21 -2.24 27.80
C ILE A 47 -1.78 -1.67 26.50
N HIS A 48 -1.50 -0.41 26.15
CA HIS A 48 -1.95 0.20 24.90
C HIS A 48 -1.36 -0.52 23.68
N ARG A 49 -0.09 -0.96 23.73
CA ARG A 49 0.53 -1.75 22.66
C ARG A 49 -0.12 -3.14 22.54
N LYS A 50 -0.40 -3.81 23.66
CA LYS A 50 -1.10 -5.11 23.71
C LYS A 50 -2.54 -5.01 23.20
N ILE A 51 -3.26 -3.95 23.57
CA ILE A 51 -4.62 -3.65 23.09
C ILE A 51 -4.58 -3.34 21.58
N GLN A 52 -3.59 -2.59 21.09
CA GLN A 52 -3.41 -2.36 19.65
C GLN A 52 -3.13 -3.65 18.86
N GLU A 53 -2.36 -4.58 19.41
CA GLU A 53 -2.15 -5.90 18.79
C GLU A 53 -3.46 -6.72 18.78
N LEU A 54 -4.22 -6.70 19.86
CA LEU A 54 -5.51 -7.40 19.95
C LEU A 54 -6.58 -6.79 19.04
N THR A 55 -6.59 -5.47 18.83
CA THR A 55 -7.57 -4.81 17.95
C THR A 55 -7.24 -4.94 16.48
N LYS A 56 -5.97 -5.12 16.09
CA LYS A 56 -5.58 -5.45 14.70
C LYS A 56 -6.27 -6.72 14.19
N HIS A 57 -6.48 -7.70 15.05
CA HIS A 57 -7.11 -8.98 14.68
C HIS A 57 -8.64 -8.99 14.83
N GLN A 58 -9.29 -7.84 15.09
CA GLN A 58 -10.76 -7.79 15.31
C GLN A 58 -11.57 -7.32 14.10
N SER A 59 -10.95 -6.70 13.09
CA SER A 59 -11.70 -6.31 11.89
C SER A 59 -11.85 -7.50 10.95
N VAL A 60 -13.08 -8.00 10.84
CA VAL A 60 -13.48 -8.97 9.80
C VAL A 60 -13.67 -8.25 8.45
N GLY A 61 -13.54 -8.99 7.34
CA GLY A 61 -13.82 -8.47 6.00
C GLY A 61 -12.57 -8.14 5.19
N ALA A 62 -11.42 -8.75 5.47
CA ALA A 62 -10.18 -8.49 4.72
C ALA A 62 -10.37 -8.74 3.21
N PHE A 63 -11.20 -9.74 2.87
CA PHE A 63 -11.48 -10.13 1.48
C PHE A 63 -12.44 -9.23 0.72
N GLN A 64 -13.07 -8.23 1.35
CA GLN A 64 -13.97 -7.32 0.65
C GLN A 64 -13.23 -6.38 -0.31
N SER A 65 -11.94 -6.14 -0.06
CA SER A 65 -11.10 -5.22 -0.84
C SER A 65 -10.32 -5.90 -1.98
N LEU A 66 -10.65 -7.15 -2.33
CA LEU A 66 -9.90 -7.92 -3.32
C LEU A 66 -10.05 -7.37 -4.76
N PRO A 67 -8.95 -7.35 -5.53
CA PRO A 67 -9.02 -7.01 -6.95
C PRO A 67 -9.60 -8.17 -7.77
N MET A 68 -10.17 -7.84 -8.91
CA MET A 68 -10.49 -8.83 -9.95
C MET A 68 -9.19 -9.43 -10.51
N VAL A 69 -9.10 -10.75 -10.51
CA VAL A 69 -7.96 -11.48 -11.06
C VAL A 69 -8.25 -11.84 -12.51
N ILE A 70 -7.35 -11.44 -13.41
CA ILE A 70 -7.45 -11.70 -14.85
C ILE A 70 -6.84 -13.09 -15.13
N PRO A 71 -7.40 -13.90 -16.05
CA PRO A 71 -6.84 -15.20 -16.36
C PRO A 71 -5.48 -15.09 -17.08
N SER A 72 -4.68 -16.14 -16.97
CA SER A 72 -3.29 -16.18 -17.48
C SER A 72 -3.18 -15.86 -18.97
N LYS A 73 -4.08 -16.42 -19.79
CA LYS A 73 -4.11 -16.20 -21.25
C LYS A 73 -4.28 -14.73 -21.62
N ASP A 74 -5.14 -14.01 -20.89
CA ASP A 74 -5.44 -12.61 -21.17
C ASP A 74 -4.30 -11.70 -20.74
N ILE A 75 -3.64 -12.00 -19.62
CA ILE A 75 -2.41 -11.31 -19.19
C ILE A 75 -1.33 -11.47 -20.26
N LEU A 76 -1.12 -12.68 -20.76
CA LEU A 76 -0.13 -12.95 -21.81
C LEU A 76 -0.48 -12.24 -23.12
N TYR A 77 -1.72 -12.34 -23.57
CA TYR A 77 -2.16 -11.74 -24.84
C TYR A 77 -2.04 -10.21 -24.80
N SER A 78 -2.50 -9.60 -23.71
CA SER A 78 -2.40 -8.15 -23.51
C SER A 78 -0.94 -7.69 -23.43
N ALA A 79 -0.07 -8.42 -22.73
CA ALA A 79 1.35 -8.11 -22.65
C ALA A 79 2.04 -8.18 -24.02
N VAL A 80 1.83 -9.26 -24.78
CA VAL A 80 2.40 -9.41 -26.13
C VAL A 80 1.91 -8.32 -27.06
N ARG A 81 0.60 -8.03 -27.04
CA ARG A 81 0.02 -6.96 -27.86
C ARG A 81 0.67 -5.61 -27.56
N LYS A 82 0.79 -5.24 -26.29
CA LYS A 82 1.38 -3.96 -25.87
C LYS A 82 2.87 -3.89 -26.18
N ALA A 83 3.62 -4.97 -25.97
CA ALA A 83 5.03 -5.05 -26.33
C ALA A 83 5.26 -4.82 -27.84
N LYS A 84 4.43 -5.41 -28.72
CA LYS A 84 4.54 -5.21 -30.17
C LYS A 84 4.33 -3.75 -30.61
N MET A 85 3.53 -2.98 -29.87
CA MET A 85 3.22 -1.58 -30.18
C MET A 85 4.35 -0.59 -29.82
N VAL A 86 5.39 -1.05 -29.12
CA VAL A 86 6.50 -0.18 -28.67
C VAL A 86 7.36 0.27 -29.84
N ARG A 87 7.62 1.58 -29.89
CA ARG A 87 8.43 2.24 -30.92
C ARG A 87 9.89 2.43 -30.47
N PRO A 88 10.85 2.38 -31.41
CA PRO A 88 12.25 2.70 -31.10
C PRO A 88 12.42 4.17 -30.65
N THR A 89 13.54 4.48 -29.98
CA THR A 89 13.90 5.87 -29.70
C THR A 89 14.10 6.66 -30.99
N LYS A 90 13.54 7.87 -31.04
CA LYS A 90 13.73 8.82 -32.14
C LYS A 90 15.20 9.27 -32.20
N GLY A 91 15.74 9.51 -33.40
CA GLY A 91 17.08 10.09 -33.56
C GLY A 91 18.24 9.09 -33.70
N ILE A 92 17.99 7.77 -33.65
CA ILE A 92 19.04 6.78 -33.95
C ILE A 92 19.14 6.62 -35.48
N LEU A 93 20.21 7.12 -36.08
CA LEU A 93 20.45 7.04 -37.53
C LEU A 93 20.80 5.61 -37.98
N ASN A 94 21.64 4.91 -37.22
CA ASN A 94 22.06 3.55 -37.54
C ASN A 94 20.90 2.55 -37.37
N ILE A 95 20.54 1.86 -38.46
CA ILE A 95 19.41 0.92 -38.53
C ILE A 95 19.60 -0.25 -37.56
N ALA A 96 20.80 -0.84 -37.48
CA ALA A 96 21.07 -1.96 -36.59
C ALA A 96 20.93 -1.56 -35.12
N LYS A 97 21.47 -0.39 -34.74
CA LYS A 97 21.32 0.14 -33.37
C LYS A 97 19.86 0.47 -33.04
N ARG A 98 19.08 0.91 -34.04
CA ARG A 98 17.65 1.22 -33.89
C ARG A 98 16.83 -0.05 -33.61
N GLU A 99 17.05 -1.12 -34.36
CA GLU A 99 16.34 -2.39 -34.15
C GLU A 99 16.71 -3.04 -32.80
N ARG A 100 17.98 -2.96 -32.38
CA ARG A 100 18.40 -3.38 -31.03
C ARG A 100 17.70 -2.59 -29.93
N ASN A 101 17.64 -1.26 -30.06
CA ASN A 101 16.90 -0.42 -29.12
C ASN A 101 15.42 -0.76 -29.07
N ARG A 102 14.80 -1.04 -30.24
CA ARG A 102 13.41 -1.49 -30.30
C ARG A 102 13.24 -2.80 -29.53
N GLY A 103 14.08 -3.80 -29.77
CA GLY A 103 14.03 -5.09 -29.08
C GLY A 103 14.17 -4.95 -27.56
N ALA A 104 15.14 -4.16 -27.10
CA ALA A 104 15.33 -3.89 -25.67
C ALA A 104 14.07 -3.26 -25.04
N LYS A 105 13.47 -2.26 -25.71
CA LYS A 105 12.23 -1.62 -25.23
C LYS A 105 11.01 -2.55 -25.26
N GLN A 106 10.92 -3.44 -26.25
CA GLN A 106 9.85 -4.42 -26.34
C GLN A 106 9.93 -5.43 -25.19
N LEU A 107 11.14 -5.89 -24.85
CA LEU A 107 11.37 -6.76 -23.69
C LEU A 107 11.02 -6.06 -22.38
N ASP A 108 11.44 -4.79 -22.21
CA ASP A 108 11.09 -4.00 -21.02
C ASP A 108 9.58 -3.81 -20.86
N ALA A 109 8.88 -3.55 -21.96
CA ALA A 109 7.43 -3.42 -21.94
C ALA A 109 6.75 -4.75 -21.61
N LEU A 110 7.17 -5.85 -22.23
CA LEU A 110 6.64 -7.18 -21.93
C LEU A 110 6.84 -7.53 -20.45
N MET A 111 8.04 -7.28 -19.91
CA MET A 111 8.35 -7.49 -18.50
C MET A 111 7.40 -6.69 -17.60
N LYS A 112 7.17 -5.40 -17.89
CA LYS A 112 6.28 -4.53 -17.09
C LYS A 112 4.84 -4.98 -17.15
N GLU A 113 4.33 -5.28 -18.33
CA GLU A 113 2.93 -5.70 -18.52
C GLU A 113 2.62 -7.03 -17.83
N LEU A 114 3.60 -7.93 -17.69
CA LEU A 114 3.45 -9.15 -16.90
C LEU A 114 3.66 -8.91 -15.40
N ALA A 115 4.66 -8.12 -15.01
CA ALA A 115 5.04 -7.97 -13.60
C ALA A 115 4.07 -7.10 -12.79
N VAL A 116 3.47 -6.06 -13.40
CA VAL A 116 2.53 -5.14 -12.75
C VAL A 116 1.27 -5.84 -12.22
N PRO A 117 0.52 -6.62 -13.02
CA PRO A 117 -0.67 -7.30 -12.51
C PRO A 117 -0.33 -8.31 -11.40
N LEU A 118 0.74 -9.10 -11.56
CA LEU A 118 1.16 -10.06 -10.54
C LEU A 118 1.56 -9.38 -9.23
N ARG A 119 2.24 -8.23 -9.31
CA ARG A 119 2.57 -7.41 -8.13
C ARG A 119 1.30 -6.94 -7.42
N ASN A 120 0.33 -6.42 -8.15
CA ASN A 120 -0.93 -5.95 -7.58
C ASN A 120 -1.70 -7.07 -6.88
N TYR A 121 -1.60 -8.31 -7.37
CA TYR A 121 -2.21 -9.47 -6.71
C TYR A 121 -1.49 -9.78 -5.40
N VAL A 122 -0.16 -9.85 -5.37
CA VAL A 122 0.57 -10.12 -4.12
C VAL A 122 0.36 -9.03 -3.07
N GLU A 123 0.26 -7.76 -3.48
CA GLU A 123 0.10 -6.63 -2.55
C GLU A 123 -1.32 -6.50 -1.98
N LYS A 124 -2.35 -6.84 -2.75
CA LYS A 124 -3.75 -6.67 -2.32
C LYS A 124 -4.33 -7.88 -1.60
N PHE A 125 -3.72 -9.05 -1.74
CA PHE A 125 -4.17 -10.25 -1.03
C PHE A 125 -3.53 -10.28 0.37
N PRO A 126 -4.34 -10.35 1.43
CA PRO A 126 -3.83 -10.27 2.81
C PRO A 126 -3.08 -11.56 3.20
N SER A 127 -2.07 -11.46 4.06
CA SER A 127 -1.26 -12.60 4.51
C SER A 127 -1.99 -13.38 5.60
N ASN A 128 -1.95 -14.72 5.57
CA ASN A 128 -2.71 -15.59 6.49
C ASN A 128 -2.54 -15.22 7.98
N GLN A 129 -1.32 -14.80 8.37
CA GLN A 129 -1.01 -14.41 9.76
C GLN A 129 -1.71 -13.13 10.22
N ASP A 130 -2.01 -12.23 9.28
CA ASP A 130 -2.65 -10.93 9.55
C ASP A 130 -4.18 -11.00 9.51
N LEU A 131 -4.76 -12.14 9.09
CA LEU A 131 -6.21 -12.31 8.99
C LEU A 131 -6.88 -12.55 10.33
N HIS A 132 -8.18 -12.29 10.38
CA HIS A 132 -9.02 -12.64 11.51
C HIS A 132 -9.10 -14.19 11.67
N PRO A 133 -9.11 -14.77 12.88
CA PRO A 133 -9.13 -16.22 13.10
C PRO A 133 -10.26 -16.98 12.37
N TYR A 134 -11.44 -16.35 12.30
CA TYR A 134 -12.56 -16.85 11.50
C TYR A 134 -12.21 -16.98 10.00
N GLU A 135 -11.59 -15.95 9.42
CA GLU A 135 -11.22 -15.96 7.99
C GLU A 135 -10.09 -16.97 7.73
N GLN A 136 -9.13 -17.10 8.65
CA GLN A 136 -8.10 -18.15 8.59
C GLN A 136 -8.74 -19.54 8.54
N SER A 137 -9.69 -19.80 9.44
CA SER A 137 -10.42 -21.07 9.51
C SER A 137 -11.23 -21.32 8.23
N LEU A 138 -11.87 -20.29 7.66
CA LEU A 138 -12.59 -20.39 6.40
C LEU A 138 -11.67 -20.73 5.23
N ILE A 139 -10.49 -20.13 5.13
CA ILE A 139 -9.50 -20.44 4.09
C ILE A 139 -9.04 -21.88 4.21
N GLU A 140 -8.68 -22.29 5.43
CA GLU A 140 -8.25 -23.65 5.72
C GLU A 140 -9.32 -24.67 5.33
N PHE A 141 -10.59 -24.37 5.63
CA PHE A 141 -11.72 -25.23 5.30
C PHE A 141 -12.05 -25.26 3.80
N THR A 142 -11.99 -24.12 3.12
CA THR A 142 -12.42 -24.00 1.71
C THR A 142 -11.35 -24.40 0.70
N LEU A 143 -10.09 -24.03 0.95
CA LEU A 143 -8.96 -24.27 0.03
C LEU A 143 -8.05 -25.40 0.51
N GLY A 144 -8.12 -25.76 1.79
CA GLY A 144 -7.20 -26.68 2.44
C GLY A 144 -6.03 -25.96 3.12
N LYS A 145 -5.39 -26.67 4.06
CA LYS A 145 -4.21 -26.20 4.79
C LYS A 145 -3.08 -25.79 3.84
N GLY A 146 -2.53 -24.59 4.01
CA GLY A 146 -1.31 -24.12 3.34
C GLY A 146 -1.44 -23.70 1.86
N LYS A 147 -2.49 -24.13 1.15
CA LYS A 147 -2.66 -23.88 -0.29
C LYS A 147 -2.73 -22.39 -0.64
N TYR A 148 -3.38 -21.59 0.21
CA TYR A 148 -3.49 -20.15 0.02
C TYR A 148 -2.12 -19.46 -0.02
N GLU A 149 -1.25 -19.77 0.95
CA GLU A 149 0.08 -19.17 1.03
C GLU A 149 1.02 -19.68 -0.07
N GLU A 150 0.88 -20.96 -0.46
CA GLU A 150 1.66 -21.55 -1.54
C GLU A 150 1.41 -20.80 -2.86
N VAL A 151 0.15 -20.58 -3.23
CA VAL A 151 -0.20 -19.87 -4.47
C VAL A 151 0.33 -18.43 -4.46
N LEU A 152 0.18 -17.70 -3.35
CA LEU A 152 0.72 -16.34 -3.24
C LEU A 152 2.24 -16.31 -3.39
N ARG A 153 2.94 -17.29 -2.79
CA ARG A 153 4.39 -17.46 -2.95
C ARG A 153 4.76 -17.78 -4.39
N GLU A 154 4.06 -18.69 -5.06
CA GLU A 154 4.31 -19.04 -6.46
C GLU A 154 4.15 -17.84 -7.40
N VAL A 155 3.11 -17.04 -7.21
CA VAL A 155 2.88 -15.81 -7.98
C VAL A 155 4.01 -14.81 -7.78
N ASP A 156 4.49 -14.61 -6.54
CA ASP A 156 5.62 -13.72 -6.29
C ASP A 156 6.93 -14.27 -6.88
N LEU A 157 7.16 -15.58 -6.78
CA LEU A 157 8.32 -16.24 -7.40
C LEU A 157 8.30 -16.08 -8.93
N LEU A 158 7.14 -16.25 -9.56
CA LEU A 158 6.95 -16.04 -10.99
C LEU A 158 7.29 -14.60 -11.38
N ARG A 159 6.75 -13.62 -10.65
CA ARG A 159 7.06 -12.19 -10.85
C ARG A 159 8.57 -11.94 -10.78
N ARG A 160 9.25 -12.45 -9.75
CA ARG A 160 10.71 -12.29 -9.58
C ARG A 160 11.46 -12.90 -10.77
N LYS A 161 11.15 -14.14 -11.16
CA LYS A 161 11.76 -14.82 -12.32
C LYS A 161 11.60 -14.02 -13.62
N ILE A 162 10.40 -13.51 -13.89
CA ILE A 162 10.14 -12.68 -15.08
C ILE A 162 11.03 -11.43 -15.07
N THR A 163 11.17 -10.76 -13.92
CA THR A 163 11.99 -9.55 -13.82
C THR A 163 13.50 -9.81 -13.94
N THR A 164 14.00 -10.90 -13.37
CA THR A 164 15.44 -11.23 -13.45
C THR A 164 15.81 -11.66 -14.86
N THR A 165 15.07 -12.59 -15.44
CA THR A 165 15.28 -13.05 -16.81
C THR A 165 15.05 -11.91 -17.82
N GLY A 166 14.02 -11.09 -17.63
CA GLY A 166 13.74 -9.93 -18.49
C GLY A 166 14.88 -8.92 -18.51
N LYS A 167 15.42 -8.55 -17.34
CA LYS A 167 16.57 -7.64 -17.24
C LYS A 167 17.83 -8.20 -17.91
N GLN A 168 18.11 -9.50 -17.71
CA GLN A 168 19.25 -10.16 -18.34
C GLN A 168 19.15 -10.07 -19.87
N HIS A 169 18.00 -10.41 -20.45
CA HIS A 169 17.81 -10.38 -21.91
C HIS A 169 17.79 -8.96 -22.47
N ALA A 170 17.15 -8.01 -21.79
CA ALA A 170 17.15 -6.61 -22.20
C ALA A 170 18.58 -6.03 -22.23
N SER A 171 19.42 -6.38 -21.25
CA SER A 171 20.83 -5.96 -21.21
C SER A 171 21.66 -6.52 -22.36
N LEU A 172 21.36 -7.73 -22.83
CA LEU A 172 22.02 -8.32 -23.99
C LEU A 172 21.59 -7.64 -25.29
N CYS A 173 20.30 -7.30 -25.42
CA CYS A 173 19.78 -6.59 -26.59
C CYS A 173 20.29 -5.15 -26.71
N ALA A 174 20.69 -4.52 -25.61
CA ALA A 174 21.20 -3.15 -25.59
C ALA A 174 22.69 -3.02 -25.97
N LYS A 175 23.45 -4.12 -25.97
CA LYS A 175 24.86 -4.18 -26.37
C LYS A 175 25.02 -4.24 -27.90
#